data_AF-A0A6S7K3F4-F1
#
_entry.id   AF-A0A6S7K3F4-F1
#
_cell.length_a   1.000
_cell.length_b   1.000
_cell.length_c   1.000
_cell.angle_alpha   90.00
_cell.angle_beta   90.00
_cell.angle_gamma   90.00
#
_symmetry.space_group_name_H-M   'P 1'
#
loop_
_entity.id
_entity.type
_entity.pdbx_description
1 polymer ?
#
loop_
_entity_poly.entity_id
_entity_poly.type
_entity_poly.pdbx_seq_one_letter_code
_entity_poly.pdbx_strand_id
1 'polypeptide(L)'
;MSQWNNHPLSTESNLSPYQVWVQGFYEFANSNRRTVRDLVNPNTLDNNTYGVDDEGPLPEVQTENNVVVPKSDIALTREQWASLQTLVNPLDEDNEHGKLLYLNVCGIIDIYVNQNLSHE
;
A
#
# COMPACT_ATOMS: atom_id res chain seq x y z
N MET A 1 0.26 12.43 -4.28
CA MET A 1 1.44 11.97 -5.05
C MET A 1 2.73 12.75 -4.77
N SER A 2 2.72 14.08 -4.50
CA SER A 2 3.97 14.84 -4.27
C SER A 2 4.64 14.57 -2.91
N GLN A 3 3.88 14.23 -1.86
CA GLN A 3 4.42 14.05 -0.51
C GLN A 3 5.38 12.86 -0.42
N TRP A 4 5.03 11.74 -1.07
CA TRP A 4 5.85 10.52 -1.07
C TRP A 4 7.22 10.74 -1.74
N ASN A 5 7.29 11.46 -2.84
CA ASN A 5 8.58 11.63 -3.54
C ASN A 5 9.53 12.62 -2.86
N ASN A 6 9.00 13.47 -1.96
CA ASN A 6 9.74 14.59 -1.37
C ASN A 6 10.01 14.45 0.14
N HIS A 7 9.50 13.41 0.81
CA HIS A 7 9.80 13.17 2.22
C HIS A 7 11.23 12.60 2.39
N PRO A 8 11.94 12.94 3.48
CA PRO A 8 13.28 12.42 3.73
C PRO A 8 13.26 10.95 4.17
N LEU A 9 14.21 10.15 3.65
CA LEU A 9 14.44 8.77 4.06
C LEU A 9 15.52 8.71 5.14
N SER A 10 15.22 8.09 6.28
CA SER A 10 16.16 7.97 7.40
C SER A 10 17.38 7.09 7.08
N THR A 11 17.26 6.17 6.11
CA THR A 11 18.33 5.26 5.68
C THR A 11 19.25 5.86 4.62
N GLU A 12 18.83 6.92 3.93
CA GLU A 12 19.54 7.54 2.81
C GLU A 12 20.02 8.96 3.18
N SER A 13 20.54 9.13 4.39
CA SER A 13 21.06 10.42 4.88
C SER A 13 20.04 11.58 4.80
N ASN A 14 18.75 11.30 5.03
CA ASN A 14 17.63 12.25 4.89
C ASN A 14 17.39 12.78 3.47
N LEU A 15 17.94 12.14 2.43
CA LEU A 15 17.55 12.44 1.06
C LEU A 15 16.12 11.97 0.79
N SER A 16 15.41 12.73 -0.04
CA SER A 16 14.10 12.29 -0.52
C SER A 16 14.23 11.21 -1.59
N PRO A 17 13.21 10.35 -1.80
CA PRO A 17 13.21 9.39 -2.90
C PRO A 17 13.55 10.02 -4.25
N TYR A 18 13.05 11.24 -4.50
CA TYR A 18 13.39 11.99 -5.71
C TYR A 18 14.88 12.36 -5.78
N GLN A 19 15.47 12.83 -4.68
CA GLN A 19 16.89 13.19 -4.65
C GLN A 19 17.79 11.96 -4.86
N VAL A 20 17.46 10.84 -4.23
CA VAL A 20 18.17 9.55 -4.41
C VAL A 20 18.08 9.09 -5.87
N TRP A 21 16.89 9.20 -6.48
CA TRP A 21 16.69 8.85 -7.89
C TRP A 21 17.54 9.71 -8.83
N VAL A 22 17.54 11.03 -8.64
CA VAL A 22 18.36 11.97 -9.44
C VAL A 22 19.85 11.67 -9.28
N GLN A 23 20.31 11.43 -8.05
CA GLN A 23 21.71 11.11 -7.76
C GLN A 23 22.14 9.82 -8.46
N GLY A 24 21.36 8.74 -8.33
CA GLY A 24 21.66 7.47 -9.00
C GLY A 24 21.63 7.60 -10.52
N PHE A 25 20.72 8.40 -11.07
CA PHE A 25 20.68 8.65 -12.51
C PHE A 25 21.98 9.25 -13.03
N TYR A 26 22.50 10.30 -12.37
CA TYR A 26 23.77 10.92 -12.78
C TYR A 26 24.98 10.00 -12.58
N GLU A 27 25.00 9.22 -11.50
CA GLU A 27 26.08 8.25 -11.24
C GLU A 27 26.20 7.20 -12.37
N PHE A 28 25.06 6.74 -12.88
CA PHE A 28 25.01 5.66 -13.87
C PHE A 28 24.80 6.14 -15.32
N ALA A 29 24.70 7.44 -15.56
CA ALA A 29 24.40 8.03 -16.87
C ALA A 29 25.37 7.58 -17.98
N ASN A 30 26.64 7.36 -17.64
CA ASN A 30 27.69 6.90 -18.58
C ASN A 30 28.01 5.40 -18.43
N SER A 31 27.19 4.65 -17.70
CA SER A 31 27.40 3.22 -17.49
C SER A 31 26.67 2.36 -18.53
N ASN A 32 27.07 1.10 -18.67
CA ASN A 32 26.35 0.12 -19.49
C ASN A 32 25.07 -0.43 -18.82
N ARG A 33 24.57 0.21 -17.76
CA ARG A 33 23.32 -0.20 -17.10
C ARG A 33 22.14 0.14 -18.01
N ARG A 34 21.51 -0.91 -18.53
CA ARG A 34 20.36 -0.83 -19.45
C ARG A 34 19.29 0.15 -18.96
N THR A 35 18.92 0.06 -17.68
CA THR A 35 17.90 0.91 -17.05
C THR A 35 18.14 2.42 -17.17
N VAL A 36 19.40 2.87 -17.11
CA VAL A 36 19.74 4.30 -17.22
C VAL A 36 20.01 4.68 -18.66
N ARG A 37 20.71 3.82 -19.41
CA ARG A 37 20.96 4.01 -20.84
C ARG A 37 19.67 4.18 -21.64
N ASP A 38 18.65 3.38 -21.33
CA ASP A 38 17.37 3.38 -22.05
C ASP A 38 16.49 4.61 -21.71
N LEU A 39 16.76 5.26 -20.58
CA LEU A 39 16.13 6.54 -20.21
C LEU A 39 16.87 7.75 -20.82
N VAL A 40 18.18 7.66 -21.01
CA VAL A 40 19.02 8.73 -21.61
C VAL A 40 18.95 8.72 -23.14
N ASN A 41 18.82 7.55 -23.77
CA ASN A 41 18.80 7.42 -25.23
C ASN A 41 17.39 7.02 -25.73
N PRO A 42 16.60 7.97 -26.25
CA PRO A 42 15.23 7.71 -26.68
C PRO A 42 15.12 6.75 -27.87
N ASN A 43 16.23 6.40 -28.53
CA ASN A 43 16.25 5.46 -29.64
C ASN A 43 16.52 4.01 -29.22
N THR A 44 16.83 3.74 -27.95
CA THR A 44 17.04 2.36 -27.46
C THR A 44 15.78 1.74 -26.86
N LEU A 45 14.73 2.55 -26.68
CA LEU A 45 13.43 2.12 -26.19
C LEU A 45 12.40 2.27 -27.31
N ASP A 46 11.96 1.17 -27.90
CA ASP A 46 10.74 1.21 -28.72
C ASP A 46 9.55 1.31 -27.77
N ASN A 47 8.90 2.48 -27.76
CA ASN A 47 7.77 2.77 -26.91
C ASN A 47 6.57 1.84 -27.19
N ASN A 48 6.54 1.20 -28.37
CA ASN A 48 5.50 0.23 -28.71
C ASN A 48 5.74 -1.17 -28.11
N THR A 49 6.97 -1.47 -27.69
CA THR A 49 7.34 -2.79 -27.13
C THR A 49 7.88 -2.71 -25.70
N TYR A 50 7.99 -1.51 -25.12
CA TYR A 50 8.44 -1.36 -23.74
C TYR A 50 7.49 -2.06 -22.75
N GLY A 51 8.02 -3.02 -21.99
CA GLY A 51 7.25 -3.83 -21.04
C GLY A 51 6.59 -5.06 -21.66
N VAL A 52 6.75 -5.29 -22.97
CA VAL A 52 6.36 -6.55 -23.62
C VAL A 52 7.52 -7.53 -23.52
N ASP A 53 7.31 -8.63 -22.80
CA ASP A 53 8.25 -9.75 -22.68
C ASP A 53 7.64 -10.97 -23.36
N ASP A 54 7.75 -11.04 -24.70
CA ASP A 54 7.21 -12.13 -25.51
C ASP A 54 7.90 -13.48 -25.23
N GLU A 55 9.12 -13.43 -24.68
CA GLU A 55 9.91 -14.61 -24.25
C GLU A 55 9.75 -14.89 -22.75
N GLY A 56 8.93 -14.09 -22.06
CA GLY A 56 8.61 -14.26 -20.65
C GLY A 56 7.87 -15.58 -20.44
N PRO A 57 8.04 -16.23 -19.28
CA PRO A 57 7.24 -17.40 -18.96
C PRO A 57 5.77 -17.01 -18.96
N LEU A 58 4.94 -17.78 -19.67
CA LEU A 58 3.48 -17.64 -19.54
C LEU A 58 3.13 -17.80 -18.05
N PRO A 59 2.37 -16.87 -17.46
CA PRO A 59 1.96 -17.01 -16.07
C PRO A 59 1.20 -18.34 -15.95
N GLU A 60 1.68 -19.21 -15.07
CA GLU A 60 0.99 -20.47 -14.81
C GLU A 60 -0.42 -20.15 -14.31
N VAL A 61 -1.42 -20.84 -14.87
CA VAL A 61 -2.78 -20.78 -14.34
C VAL A 61 -2.73 -21.37 -12.94
N GLN A 62 -2.71 -20.50 -11.94
CA GLN A 62 -2.83 -20.90 -10.55
C GLN A 62 -4.25 -21.43 -10.32
N THR A 63 -4.40 -22.74 -10.45
CA THR A 63 -5.57 -23.46 -9.96
C THR A 63 -5.49 -23.57 -8.44
N GLU A 64 -6.63 -23.74 -7.75
CA GLU A 64 -6.66 -23.91 -6.29
C GLU A 64 -6.30 -22.66 -5.47
N ASN A 65 -6.49 -21.45 -6.03
CA ASN A 65 -6.42 -20.17 -5.32
C ASN A 65 -7.59 -19.94 -4.33
N ASN A 66 -8.07 -21.00 -3.70
CA ASN A 66 -9.17 -20.96 -2.73
C ASN A 66 -8.64 -20.42 -1.40
N VAL A 67 -8.55 -19.09 -1.30
CA VAL A 67 -8.31 -18.44 -0.01
C VAL A 67 -9.58 -18.59 0.83
N VAL A 68 -9.53 -19.47 1.82
CA VAL A 68 -10.60 -19.61 2.81
C VAL A 68 -10.38 -18.55 3.88
N VAL A 69 -11.14 -17.47 3.82
CA VAL A 69 -11.15 -16.46 4.88
C VAL A 69 -12.06 -16.98 6.01
N PRO A 70 -11.55 -17.22 7.23
CA PRO A 70 -12.37 -17.62 8.35
C PRO A 70 -13.39 -16.52 8.67
N LYS A 71 -14.59 -16.92 9.09
CA LYS A 71 -15.59 -15.96 9.58
C LYS A 71 -15.07 -15.35 10.88
N SER A 72 -15.33 -14.05 11.06
CA SER A 72 -15.09 -13.38 12.33
C SER A 72 -15.99 -13.97 13.42
N ASP A 73 -15.41 -14.28 14.58
CA ASP A 73 -16.16 -14.67 15.77
C ASP A 73 -17.01 -13.51 16.32
N ILE A 74 -16.63 -12.27 16.00
CA ILE A 74 -17.37 -11.07 16.34
C ILE A 74 -18.40 -10.79 15.25
N ALA A 75 -19.68 -10.83 15.62
CA ALA A 75 -20.80 -10.47 14.77
C ALA A 75 -21.56 -9.28 15.38
N LEU A 76 -21.50 -8.13 14.71
CA LEU A 76 -22.23 -6.92 15.11
C LEU A 76 -23.66 -6.97 14.57
N THR A 77 -24.62 -6.44 15.34
CA THR A 77 -25.98 -6.23 14.82
C THR A 77 -25.98 -5.13 13.76
N ARG A 78 -27.07 -5.03 12.98
CA ARG A 78 -27.20 -3.99 11.95
C ARG A 78 -27.14 -2.59 12.55
N GLU A 79 -27.68 -2.42 13.75
CA GLU A 79 -27.72 -1.15 14.49
C GLU A 79 -26.32 -0.78 15.00
N GLN A 80 -25.58 -1.75 15.56
CA GLN A 80 -24.18 -1.56 15.97
C GLN A 80 -23.28 -1.20 14.79
N TRP A 81 -23.49 -1.87 13.65
CA TRP A 81 -22.75 -1.56 12.42
C TRP A 81 -23.03 -0.15 11.90
N ALA A 82 -24.31 0.26 11.85
CA ALA A 82 -24.68 1.61 11.44
C ALA A 82 -24.12 2.69 12.38
N SER A 83 -24.12 2.41 13.70
CA SER A 83 -23.50 3.30 14.67
C SER A 83 -21.99 3.41 14.47
N LEU A 84 -21.28 2.30 14.26
CA LEU A 84 -19.83 2.31 14.03
C LEU A 84 -19.45 3.14 12.80
N GLN A 85 -20.17 2.97 11.68
CA GLN A 85 -19.95 3.73 10.45
C GLN A 85 -20.20 5.23 10.60
N THR A 86 -21.04 5.63 11.55
CA THR A 86 -21.32 7.04 11.84
C THR A 86 -20.26 7.64 12.78
N LEU A 87 -19.69 6.82 13.68
CA LEU A 87 -18.75 7.26 14.71
C LEU A 87 -17.30 7.36 14.21
N VAL A 88 -16.92 6.52 13.23
CA VAL A 88 -15.55 6.47 12.72
C VAL A 88 -15.58 6.56 11.19
N ASN A 89 -15.01 7.64 10.65
CA ASN A 89 -14.71 7.71 9.22
C ASN A 89 -13.32 7.11 8.97
N PRO A 90 -13.21 5.98 8.25
CA PRO A 90 -11.92 5.31 8.01
C PRO A 90 -10.97 6.13 7.12
N LEU A 91 -11.45 7.21 6.49
CA LEU A 91 -10.65 8.08 5.62
C LEU A 91 -10.22 9.38 6.30
N ASP A 92 -10.50 9.56 7.59
CA ASP A 92 -10.04 10.75 8.32
C ASP A 92 -8.51 10.72 8.49
N GLU A 93 -7.87 11.89 8.43
CA GLU A 93 -6.46 12.02 8.78
C GLU A 93 -6.33 12.13 10.31
N ASP A 94 -5.73 11.10 10.92
CA ASP A 94 -5.46 11.08 12.37
C ASP A 94 -4.04 11.54 12.73
N ASN A 95 -3.24 11.96 11.74
CA ASN A 95 -1.81 12.30 11.86
C ASN A 95 -0.92 11.18 12.46
N GLU A 96 -1.46 9.97 12.59
CA GLU A 96 -0.84 8.81 13.23
C GLU A 96 -0.98 7.57 12.33
N HIS A 97 -1.07 7.79 11.01
CA HIS A 97 -1.14 6.75 9.98
C HIS A 97 -2.33 5.77 10.16
N GLY A 98 -3.46 6.25 10.67
CA GLY A 98 -4.68 5.46 10.90
C GLY A 98 -4.66 4.66 12.22
N LYS A 99 -3.62 4.79 13.03
CA LYS A 99 -3.49 4.08 14.30
C LYS A 99 -4.56 4.48 15.30
N LEU A 100 -4.90 5.77 15.39
CA LEU A 100 -5.93 6.23 16.32
C LEU A 100 -7.32 5.80 15.85
N LEU A 101 -7.58 5.83 14.54
CA LEU A 101 -8.81 5.30 13.97
C LEU A 101 -9.00 3.81 14.31
N TYR A 102 -7.94 3.02 14.17
CA TYR A 102 -7.96 1.60 14.54
C TYR A 102 -8.27 1.40 16.03
N LEU A 103 -7.58 2.11 16.91
CA LEU A 103 -7.80 2.00 18.37
C LEU A 103 -9.22 2.40 18.77
N ASN A 104 -9.78 3.43 18.13
CA ASN A 104 -11.17 3.86 18.36
C ASN A 104 -12.15 2.74 17.97
N VAL A 105 -11.95 2.12 16.80
CA VAL A 105 -12.79 0.98 16.36
C VAL A 105 -12.68 -0.18 17.35
N CYS A 106 -11.47 -0.54 17.78
CA CYS A 106 -11.26 -1.60 18.78
C CYS A 106 -12.01 -1.31 20.09
N GLY A 107 -11.94 -0.07 20.60
CA GLY A 107 -12.66 0.32 21.82
C GLY A 107 -14.17 0.23 21.68
N ILE A 108 -14.72 0.65 20.53
CA ILE A 108 -16.16 0.55 20.26
C ILE A 108 -16.61 -0.92 20.15
N ILE A 109 -15.84 -1.74 19.45
CA ILE A 109 -16.13 -3.18 19.31
C ILE A 109 -16.07 -3.88 20.67
N ASP A 110 -15.09 -3.57 21.52
CA ASP A 110 -14.96 -4.14 22.86
C ASP A 110 -16.21 -3.84 23.72
N ILE A 111 -16.76 -2.62 23.63
CA ILE A 111 -18.02 -2.27 24.30
C ILE A 111 -19.16 -3.17 23.81
N TYR A 112 -19.31 -3.36 22.50
CA TYR A 112 -20.40 -4.18 21.95
C TYR A 112 -20.26 -5.66 22.31
N VAL A 113 -19.04 -6.20 22.30
CA VAL A 113 -18.78 -7.58 22.69
C VAL A 113 -19.07 -7.78 24.19
N ASN A 114 -18.64 -6.86 25.04
CA ASN A 114 -18.85 -6.96 26.50
C ASN A 114 -20.31 -6.70 26.93
N GLN A 115 -21.06 -5.86 26.20
CA GLN A 115 -22.50 -5.66 26.45
C GLN A 115 -23.35 -6.89 26.12
N ASN A 116 -22.93 -7.68 25.12
CA ASN A 116 -23.63 -8.91 24.76
C ASN A 116 -23.42 -10.04 25.80
N LEU A 117 -22.35 -9.96 26.62
CA LEU A 117 -22.06 -10.92 27.69
C LEU A 117 -22.79 -10.62 29.01
N SER A 118 -23.38 -9.43 29.19
CA SER A 118 -24.12 -9.07 30.42
C SER A 118 -25.61 -9.44 30.40
N HIS A 119 -26.08 -10.11 29.34
CA HIS A 119 -27.48 -10.52 29.17
C HIS A 119 -27.68 -12.04 29.04
N GLU A 120 -26.65 -12.85 29.27
CA GLU A 120 -26.75 -14.31 29.53
C GLU A 120 -26.62 -14.61 31.03
#